data_AF-A7LPH9-F1
#
_entry.id   AF-A7LPH9-F1
#
_cell.length_a   1.000
_cell.length_b   1.000
_cell.length_c   1.000
_cell.angle_alpha   90.00
_cell.angle_beta   90.00
_cell.angle_gamma   90.00
#
_symmetry.space_group_name_H-M   'P 1'
#
loop_
_entity.id
_entity.type
_entity.pdbx_description
1 polymer ?
#
loop_
_entity_poly.entity_id
_entity_poly.type
_entity_poly.pdbx_seq_one_letter_code
_entity_poly.pdbx_strand_id
1 'polypeptide(L)'
;MSCKSIHIQIMFQLSTLVLAVLAVSVFSASVQYPTEEQAKAELQAAGMTQQSIDGLSALTQRFATRFPTVQSNKEATDKFIAEYTADAQNFMNSMPAGDQTIYNNMLKKYGLA
;
A
#
# COMPACT_ATOMS: atom_id res chain seq x y z
N MET A 1 10.80 -38.71 46.92
CA MET A 1 10.38 -37.32 46.64
C MET A 1 10.80 -36.79 45.26
N SER A 2 11.79 -37.40 44.57
CA SER A 2 12.38 -36.87 43.32
C SER A 2 11.51 -36.88 42.06
N CYS A 3 10.51 -37.76 41.94
CA CYS A 3 9.71 -37.85 40.70
C CYS A 3 8.83 -36.61 40.48
N LYS A 4 8.27 -36.02 41.55
CA LYS A 4 7.39 -34.84 41.45
C LYS A 4 8.11 -33.60 40.93
N SER A 5 9.39 -33.41 41.27
CA SER A 5 10.17 -32.25 40.84
C SER A 5 10.45 -32.23 39.34
N ILE A 6 10.71 -33.39 38.73
CA ILE A 6 10.95 -33.51 37.28
C ILE A 6 9.69 -33.17 36.49
N HIS A 7 8.53 -33.67 36.92
CA HIS A 7 7.27 -33.35 36.26
C HIS A 7 6.94 -31.85 36.31
N ILE A 8 7.18 -31.19 37.44
CA ILE A 8 6.96 -29.74 37.58
C ILE A 8 7.89 -28.94 36.66
N GLN A 9 9.16 -29.34 36.54
CA GLN A 9 10.13 -28.65 35.69
C GLN A 9 9.82 -28.80 34.19
N ILE A 10 9.39 -29.99 33.74
CA ILE A 10 8.94 -30.22 32.36
C ILE A 10 7.67 -29.40 32.06
N MET A 11 6.72 -29.37 33.00
CA MET A 11 5.48 -28.61 32.85
C MET A 11 5.74 -27.10 32.77
N PHE A 12 6.72 -26.60 33.53
CA PHE A 12 7.13 -25.19 33.48
C PHE A 12 7.80 -24.82 32.16
N GLN A 13 8.67 -25.69 31.61
CA GLN A 13 9.29 -25.46 30.31
C GLN A 13 8.28 -25.49 29.15
N LEU A 14 7.33 -26.44 29.18
CA LEU A 14 6.25 -26.50 28.20
C LEU A 14 5.36 -25.26 28.26
N SER A 15 5.03 -24.79 29.47
CA SER A 15 4.29 -23.54 29.68
C SER A 15 5.02 -22.32 29.09
N THR A 16 6.35 -22.25 29.27
CA THR A 16 7.16 -21.14 28.77
C THR A 16 7.20 -21.13 27.23
N LEU A 17 7.29 -22.32 26.62
CA LEU A 17 7.24 -22.48 25.17
C LEU A 17 5.89 -22.05 24.56
N VAL A 18 4.77 -22.40 25.21
CA VAL A 18 3.44 -22.00 24.73
C VAL A 18 3.25 -20.48 24.81
N LEU A 19 3.72 -19.84 25.88
CA LEU A 19 3.68 -18.38 26.03
C LEU A 19 4.55 -17.66 24.99
N ALA A 20 5.71 -18.22 24.63
CA ALA A 20 6.58 -17.63 23.61
C ALA A 20 5.96 -17.65 22.20
N VAL A 21 5.19 -18.69 21.85
CA VAL A 21 4.54 -18.78 20.53
C VAL A 21 3.35 -17.81 20.40
N LEU A 22 2.63 -17.55 21.49
CA LEU A 22 1.48 -16.63 21.47
C LEU A 22 1.87 -15.16 21.28
N ALA A 23 3.11 -14.76 21.60
CA ALA A 23 3.54 -13.38 21.47
C ALA A 23 3.78 -12.92 20.02
N VAL A 24 3.82 -13.83 19.04
CA VAL A 24 4.24 -13.51 17.66
C VAL A 24 3.08 -13.10 16.74
N SER A 25 1.81 -13.23 17.16
CA SER A 25 0.67 -13.10 16.23
C SER A 25 0.08 -11.70 16.04
N VAL A 26 0.68 -10.61 16.55
CA VAL A 26 -0.03 -9.31 16.66
C VAL A 26 0.32 -8.23 15.60
N PHE A 27 1.25 -8.43 14.66
CA PHE A 27 1.67 -7.32 13.75
C PHE A 27 1.43 -7.52 12.25
N SER A 28 0.42 -8.29 11.84
CA SER A 28 -0.09 -8.17 10.45
C SER A 28 -1.19 -7.12 10.38
N ALA A 29 -0.86 -5.85 10.62
CA ALA A 29 -1.78 -4.76 10.24
C ALA A 29 -1.91 -4.80 8.71
N SER A 30 -2.99 -5.37 8.20
CA SER A 30 -3.30 -5.31 6.78
C SER A 30 -3.42 -3.83 6.42
N VAL A 31 -2.46 -3.30 5.65
CA VAL A 31 -2.55 -1.94 5.11
C VAL A 31 -3.81 -1.90 4.25
N GLN A 32 -4.85 -1.25 4.75
CA GLN A 32 -6.09 -1.06 4.02
C GLN A 32 -5.90 0.13 3.09
N TYR A 33 -5.77 -0.15 1.78
CA TYR A 33 -5.74 0.91 0.78
C TYR A 33 -7.11 1.60 0.71
N PRO A 34 -7.12 2.93 0.52
CA PRO A 34 -8.35 3.68 0.43
C PRO A 34 -9.07 3.34 -0.88
N THR A 35 -10.40 3.40 -0.87
CA THR A 35 -11.16 3.46 -2.13
C THR A 35 -10.84 4.75 -2.89
N GLU A 36 -11.18 4.84 -4.18
CA GLU A 36 -10.97 6.07 -4.96
C GLU A 36 -11.67 7.28 -4.31
N GLU A 37 -12.90 7.10 -3.82
CA GLU A 37 -13.65 8.15 -3.11
C GLU A 37 -12.96 8.58 -1.80
N GLN A 38 -12.45 7.62 -1.02
CA GLN A 38 -11.71 7.91 0.22
C GLN A 38 -10.38 8.62 -0.08
N ALA A 39 -9.65 8.19 -1.11
CA ALA A 39 -8.41 8.81 -1.52
C ALA A 39 -8.65 10.26 -1.99
N LYS A 40 -9.70 10.47 -2.80
CA LYS A 40 -10.10 11.81 -3.25
C LYS A 40 -10.45 12.72 -2.07
N ALA A 41 -11.27 12.24 -1.13
CA ALA A 41 -11.64 13.00 0.06
C ALA A 41 -10.43 13.32 0.93
N GLU A 42 -9.49 12.38 1.09
CA GLU A 42 -8.27 12.60 1.85
C GLU A 42 -7.35 13.63 1.18
N LEU A 43 -7.14 13.56 -0.13
CA LEU A 43 -6.35 14.53 -0.89
C LEU A 43 -6.96 15.94 -0.82
N GLN A 44 -8.29 16.05 -0.96
CA GLN A 44 -9.01 17.32 -0.80
C GLN A 44 -8.86 17.88 0.61
N ALA A 45 -9.03 17.04 1.64
CA ALA A 45 -8.86 17.45 3.03
C ALA A 45 -7.42 17.88 3.36
N ALA A 46 -6.42 17.30 2.69
CA ALA A 46 -5.02 17.70 2.78
C ALA A 46 -4.71 19.00 2.01
N GLY A 47 -5.67 19.56 1.28
CA GLY A 47 -5.53 20.82 0.54
C GLY A 47 -5.01 20.67 -0.89
N MET A 48 -5.03 19.47 -1.47
CA MET A 48 -4.61 19.26 -2.86
C MET A 48 -5.59 19.98 -3.81
N THR A 49 -5.05 20.62 -4.84
CA THR A 49 -5.91 21.29 -5.83
C THR A 49 -6.79 20.32 -6.60
N GLN A 50 -8.00 20.76 -6.97
CA GLN A 50 -8.93 19.92 -7.73
C GLN A 50 -8.35 19.50 -9.09
N GLN A 51 -7.55 20.36 -9.73
CA GLN A 51 -6.87 20.04 -10.98
C GLN A 51 -5.91 18.84 -10.84
N SER A 52 -5.12 18.82 -9.76
CA SER A 52 -4.20 17.70 -9.48
C SER A 52 -4.96 16.42 -9.18
N ILE A 53 -6.04 16.49 -8.39
CA ILE A 53 -6.91 15.35 -8.09
C ILE A 53 -7.55 14.79 -9.38
N ASP A 54 -8.09 15.65 -10.24
CA ASP A 54 -8.72 15.24 -11.49
C ASP A 54 -7.69 14.60 -12.44
N GLY A 55 -6.46 15.11 -12.47
CA GLY A 55 -5.39 14.51 -13.25
C GLY A 55 -4.94 13.14 -12.72
N LEU A 56 -4.86 12.95 -11.39
CA LEU A 56 -4.60 11.63 -10.78
C LEU A 56 -5.73 10.63 -11.08
N SER A 57 -6.99 11.07 -11.02
CA SER A 57 -8.14 10.24 -11.39
C SER A 57 -8.10 9.88 -12.88
N ALA A 58 -7.76 10.82 -13.76
CA ALA A 58 -7.62 10.56 -15.19
C ALA A 58 -6.50 9.53 -15.50
N LEU A 59 -5.36 9.61 -14.81
CA LEU A 59 -4.30 8.60 -14.91
C LEU A 59 -4.79 7.23 -14.43
N THR A 60 -5.54 7.18 -13.33
CA THR A 60 -6.10 5.92 -12.80
C THR A 60 -7.09 5.31 -13.79
N GLN A 61 -8.01 6.11 -14.33
CA GLN A 61 -8.99 5.69 -15.31
C GLN A 61 -8.34 5.21 -16.62
N ARG A 62 -7.29 5.90 -17.10
CA ARG A 62 -6.54 5.48 -18.29
C ARG A 62 -5.91 4.11 -18.08
N PHE A 63 -5.30 3.85 -16.92
CA PHE A 63 -4.74 2.54 -16.61
C PHE A 63 -5.83 1.47 -16.56
N ALA A 64 -6.88 1.70 -15.77
CA ALA A 64 -7.99 0.77 -15.59
C ALA A 64 -8.69 0.42 -16.92
N THR A 65 -8.78 1.38 -17.84
CA THR A 65 -9.43 1.17 -19.15
C THR A 65 -8.50 0.53 -20.16
N ARG A 66 -7.24 0.99 -20.24
CA ARG A 66 -6.34 0.59 -21.33
C ARG A 66 -5.58 -0.70 -21.03
N PHE A 67 -5.13 -0.91 -19.80
CA PHE A 67 -4.36 -2.10 -19.43
C PHE A 67 -5.08 -3.42 -19.79
N PRO A 68 -6.38 -3.61 -19.48
CA PRO A 68 -7.08 -4.85 -19.82
C PRO A 68 -7.14 -5.15 -21.33
N THR A 69 -7.06 -4.11 -22.16
CA THR A 69 -7.10 -4.26 -23.63
C THR A 69 -5.77 -4.65 -24.25
N VAL A 70 -4.66 -4.47 -23.51
CA VAL A 70 -3.30 -4.78 -23.99
C VAL A 70 -2.67 -5.96 -23.25
N GLN A 71 -3.14 -6.31 -22.05
CA GLN A 71 -2.51 -7.28 -21.13
C GLN A 71 -2.25 -8.68 -21.72
N SER A 72 -2.98 -9.10 -22.75
CA SER A 72 -2.79 -10.40 -23.42
C SER A 72 -1.66 -10.39 -24.46
N ASN A 73 -1.09 -9.22 -24.79
CA ASN A 73 0.00 -9.05 -25.73
C ASN A 73 1.17 -8.33 -25.03
N LYS A 74 2.31 -9.02 -24.93
CA LYS A 74 3.51 -8.51 -24.23
C LYS A 74 4.03 -7.22 -24.83
N GLU A 75 4.22 -7.15 -26.14
CA GLU A 75 4.77 -5.96 -26.81
C GLU A 75 3.84 -4.75 -26.64
N ALA A 76 2.53 -4.95 -26.80
CA ALA A 76 1.54 -3.91 -26.58
C ALA A 76 1.48 -3.46 -25.11
N THR A 77 1.62 -4.40 -24.17
CA THR A 77 1.68 -4.11 -22.74
C THR A 77 2.92 -3.31 -22.39
N ASP A 78 4.11 -3.75 -22.83
CA ASP A 78 5.38 -3.08 -22.54
C ASP A 78 5.36 -1.65 -23.10
N LYS A 79 4.86 -1.46 -24.33
CA LYS A 79 4.66 -0.14 -24.93
C LYS A 79 3.70 0.73 -24.11
N PHE A 80 2.55 0.18 -23.73
CA PHE A 80 1.56 0.92 -22.93
C PHE A 80 2.11 1.33 -21.56
N ILE A 81 2.82 0.44 -20.87
CA ILE A 81 3.41 0.73 -19.56
C ILE A 81 4.50 1.81 -19.67
N ALA A 82 5.34 1.77 -20.72
CA ALA A 82 6.35 2.79 -20.95
C ALA A 82 5.71 4.18 -21.19
N GLU A 83 4.71 4.26 -22.07
CA GLU A 83 3.96 5.49 -22.35
C GLU A 83 3.23 6.01 -21.10
N TYR A 84 2.52 5.12 -20.41
CA TYR A 84 1.80 5.45 -19.18
C TYR A 84 2.73 5.99 -18.09
N THR A 85 3.88 5.35 -17.90
CA THR A 85 4.86 5.74 -16.88
C THR A 85 5.44 7.12 -17.19
N ALA A 86 5.80 7.38 -18.45
CA ALA A 86 6.31 8.68 -18.86
C ALA A 86 5.25 9.79 -18.64
N ASP A 87 4.01 9.54 -19.04
CA ASP A 87 2.92 10.50 -18.88
C ASP A 87 2.58 10.74 -17.40
N ALA A 88 2.54 9.69 -16.58
CA ALA A 88 2.31 9.80 -15.14
C ALA A 88 3.43 10.60 -14.46
N GLN A 89 4.70 10.33 -14.79
CA GLN A 89 5.83 11.10 -14.25
C GLN A 89 5.81 12.56 -14.68
N ASN A 90 5.49 12.84 -15.94
CA ASN A 90 5.36 14.21 -16.45
C ASN A 90 4.23 14.97 -15.72
N PHE A 91 3.10 14.31 -15.49
CA PHE A 91 2.00 14.88 -14.72
C PHE A 91 2.41 15.11 -13.26
N MET A 92 3.03 14.12 -12.62
CA MET A 92 3.51 14.22 -11.25
C MET A 92 4.46 15.40 -11.05
N ASN A 93 5.36 15.62 -12.00
CA ASN A 93 6.32 16.73 -11.99
C ASN A 93 5.68 18.09 -12.31
N SER A 94 4.54 18.11 -13.01
CA SER A 94 3.83 19.35 -13.37
C SER A 94 2.84 19.83 -12.31
N MET A 95 2.46 18.96 -11.36
CA MET A 95 1.65 19.37 -10.22
C MET A 95 2.34 20.48 -9.41
N PRO A 96 1.60 21.40 -8.77
CA PRO A 96 2.16 22.36 -7.83
C PRO A 96 2.99 21.67 -6.74
N ALA A 97 4.06 22.30 -6.26
CA ALA A 97 4.95 21.70 -5.25
C ALA A 97 4.22 21.28 -3.95
N GLY A 98 3.18 22.04 -3.56
CA GLY A 98 2.29 21.67 -2.45
C GLY A 98 1.55 20.35 -2.71
N ASP A 99 0.98 20.19 -3.90
CA ASP A 99 0.26 18.98 -4.30
C ASP A 99 1.21 17.77 -4.43
N GLN A 100 2.42 17.97 -4.95
CA GLN A 100 3.46 16.93 -4.97
C GLN A 100 3.79 16.45 -3.54
N THR A 101 3.89 17.37 -2.59
CA THR A 101 4.15 17.04 -1.18
C THR A 101 2.99 16.24 -0.58
N ILE A 102 1.75 16.65 -0.83
CA ILE A 102 0.54 15.94 -0.36
C ILE A 102 0.50 14.52 -0.95
N TYR A 103 0.72 14.38 -2.26
CA TYR A 103 0.74 13.08 -2.91
C TYR A 103 1.82 12.16 -2.32
N ASN A 104 3.04 12.66 -2.17
CA ASN A 104 4.15 11.88 -1.59
C ASN A 104 3.87 11.47 -0.13
N ASN A 105 3.21 12.33 0.65
CA ASN A 105 2.80 11.98 2.01
C ASN A 105 1.72 10.88 2.01
N MET A 106 0.77 10.92 1.07
CA MET A 106 -0.21 9.85 0.89
C MET A 106 0.45 8.53 0.51
N LEU A 107 1.42 8.54 -0.42
CA LEU A 107 2.18 7.33 -0.77
C LEU A 107 2.89 6.73 0.44
N LYS A 108 3.57 7.55 1.24
CA LYS A 108 4.23 7.09 2.48
C LYS A 108 3.25 6.52 3.49
N LYS A 109 2.09 7.16 3.68
CA LYS A 109 1.03 6.70 4.59
C LYS A 109 0.58 5.27 4.27
N TYR A 110 0.51 4.92 2.99
CA TYR A 110 0.09 3.60 2.52
C TYR A 110 1.27 2.67 2.15
N GLY A 111 2.51 3.01 2.51
CA GLY A 111 3.69 2.17 2.30
C GLY A 111 4.10 1.99 0.84
N LEU A 112 3.76 2.96 -0.02
CA LEU A 112 4.04 2.96 -1.46
C LEU A 112 5.30 3.79 -1.83
N ALA A 113 5.87 4.51 -0.88
CA ALA A 113 7.08 5.33 -1.03
C ALA A 113 7.86 5.44 0.30
#